data_AF-A0A3R0PXI1-F1
#
_entry.id   AF-A0A3R0PXI1-F1
#
_cell.length_a   1.000
_cell.length_b   1.000
_cell.length_c   1.000
_cell.angle_alpha   90.00
_cell.angle_beta   90.00
_cell.angle_gamma   90.00
#
_symmetry.space_group_name_H-M   'P 1'
#
loop_
_entity.id
_entity.type
_entity.pdbx_description
1 polymer ?
#
loop_
_entity_poly.entity_id
_entity_poly.type
_entity_poly.pdbx_seq_one_letter_code
_entity_poly.pdbx_strand_id
1 'polypeptide(L)'
;MAGRRPKPTHLKVVTGNPGKRKLNDKEPQPAKEIPSPPAHLSDWGKVAWGRLTVLLDGMGILTVADSLALERLCDIYADILQLRLTIAEEGRTYTVQTEGGFLIKANPAVAMLADADRRFKSYLVEFGLTPAARTKVKVDGGEEKEDPLNQFFG
;
A
#
# COMPACT_ATOMS: atom_id res chain seq x y z
N MET A 1 -1.76 28.32 -4.84
CA MET A 1 -2.08 27.25 -3.86
C MET A 1 -2.90 26.19 -4.58
N ALA A 2 -2.42 24.94 -4.66
CA ALA A 2 -3.20 23.86 -5.26
C ALA A 2 -4.42 23.57 -4.39
N GLY A 3 -5.63 23.78 -4.93
CA GLY A 3 -6.88 23.49 -4.23
C GLY A 3 -6.97 22.02 -3.82
N ARG A 4 -7.79 21.74 -2.79
CA ARG A 4 -8.04 20.39 -2.30
C ARG A 4 -8.41 19.46 -3.46
N ARG A 5 -7.72 18.32 -3.57
CA ARG A 5 -7.98 17.30 -4.61
C ARG A 5 -9.48 16.96 -4.64
N PRO A 6 -10.10 16.90 -5.83
CA PRO A 6 -11.51 16.57 -5.94
C PRO A 6 -11.76 15.17 -5.36
N LYS A 7 -12.85 15.01 -4.60
CA LYS A 7 -13.28 13.70 -4.12
C LYS A 7 -13.73 12.85 -5.32
N PRO A 8 -13.34 11.56 -5.38
CA PRO A 8 -13.87 10.58 -6.34
C PRO A 8 -15.40 10.56 -6.37
N THR A 9 -15.96 10.16 -7.50
CA THR A 9 -17.41 10.21 -7.74
C THR A 9 -18.18 9.32 -6.76
N HIS A 10 -17.67 8.10 -6.48
CA HIS A 10 -18.29 7.21 -5.50
C HIS A 10 -18.39 7.84 -4.10
N LEU A 11 -17.37 8.59 -3.65
CA LEU A 11 -17.42 9.30 -2.37
C LEU A 11 -18.41 10.47 -2.37
N LYS A 12 -18.61 11.13 -3.52
CA LYS A 12 -19.64 12.17 -3.66
C LYS A 12 -21.04 11.58 -3.61
N VAL A 13 -21.28 10.42 -4.22
CA VAL A 13 -22.55 9.70 -4.14
C VAL A 13 -22.90 9.38 -2.68
N VAL A 14 -21.99 8.73 -1.94
CA VAL A 14 -22.29 8.31 -0.56
C VAL A 14 -22.42 9.49 0.42
N THR A 15 -21.78 10.63 0.13
CA THR A 15 -21.92 11.84 0.97
C THR A 15 -23.11 12.72 0.58
N GLY A 16 -24.02 12.22 -0.28
CA GLY A 16 -25.21 12.95 -0.71
C GLY A 16 -24.91 14.11 -1.67
N ASN A 17 -23.74 14.10 -2.30
CA ASN A 17 -23.23 15.12 -3.20
C ASN A 17 -23.41 16.55 -2.64
N PRO A 18 -22.67 16.94 -1.57
CA PRO A 18 -22.91 18.20 -0.86
C PRO A 18 -22.77 19.43 -1.75
N GLY A 19 -21.96 19.34 -2.81
CA GLY A 19 -21.76 20.41 -3.79
C GLY A 19 -22.86 20.51 -4.85
N LYS A 20 -23.80 19.55 -4.91
CA LYS A 20 -24.91 19.44 -5.88
C LYS A 20 -24.49 19.55 -7.36
N ARG A 21 -23.20 19.42 -7.67
CA ARG A 21 -22.68 19.44 -9.05
C ARG A 21 -22.93 18.09 -9.70
N LYS A 22 -23.15 18.07 -11.01
CA LYS A 22 -23.26 16.82 -11.76
C LYS A 22 -22.05 15.93 -11.47
N LEU A 23 -22.32 14.68 -11.15
CA LEU A 23 -21.30 13.67 -10.90
C LEU A 23 -20.62 13.27 -12.21
N ASN A 24 -19.34 12.85 -12.13
CA ASN A 24 -18.64 12.40 -13.33
C ASN A 24 -18.98 10.93 -13.57
N ASP A 25 -19.98 10.69 -14.41
CA ASP A 25 -20.43 9.34 -14.76
C ASP A 25 -19.43 8.59 -15.66
N LYS A 26 -18.33 9.25 -16.06
CA LYS A 26 -17.26 8.71 -16.91
C LYS A 26 -15.93 8.56 -16.17
N GLU A 27 -15.97 8.40 -14.85
CA GLU A 27 -14.75 8.09 -14.10
C GLU A 27 -14.28 6.68 -14.48
N PRO A 28 -13.01 6.50 -14.90
CA PRO A 28 -12.50 5.18 -15.25
C PRO A 28 -12.56 4.28 -14.01
N GLN A 29 -13.17 3.11 -14.17
CA GLN A 29 -13.20 2.03 -13.18
C GLN A 29 -12.19 0.98 -13.65
N PRO A 30 -10.97 0.96 -13.09
CA PRO A 30 -9.99 -0.03 -13.50
C PRO A 30 -10.51 -1.44 -13.18
N ALA A 31 -10.13 -2.42 -14.00
CA ALA A 31 -10.55 -3.80 -13.78
C ALA A 31 -10.04 -4.32 -12.43
N LYS A 32 -10.90 -5.05 -11.72
CA LYS A 32 -10.57 -5.80 -10.51
C LYS A 32 -9.96 -7.13 -10.92
N GLU A 33 -8.66 -7.13 -11.17
CA GLU A 33 -7.89 -8.32 -11.55
C GLU A 33 -6.60 -8.35 -10.74
N ILE A 34 -6.21 -9.53 -10.25
CA ILE A 34 -4.94 -9.74 -9.56
C ILE A 34 -3.85 -9.92 -10.64
N PRO A 35 -2.89 -9.00 -10.77
CA PRO A 35 -1.83 -9.17 -11.75
C PRO A 35 -0.85 -10.25 -11.30
N SER A 36 -0.24 -10.92 -12.28
CA SER A 36 0.94 -11.76 -12.01
C SER A 36 2.10 -10.90 -11.49
N PRO A 37 2.94 -11.43 -10.57
CA PRO A 37 4.09 -10.68 -10.08
C PRO A 37 5.05 -10.33 -11.22
N PRO A 38 5.58 -9.09 -11.27
CA PRO A 38 6.58 -8.70 -12.25
C PRO A 38 7.81 -9.62 -12.20
N ALA A 39 8.33 -9.97 -13.38
CA ALA A 39 9.41 -10.96 -13.50
C ALA A 39 10.69 -10.55 -12.76
N HIS A 40 10.97 -9.25 -12.72
CA HIS A 40 12.16 -8.65 -12.09
C HIS A 40 12.07 -8.54 -10.57
N LEU A 41 10.93 -8.85 -9.94
CA LEU A 41 10.87 -8.93 -8.49
C LEU A 41 11.81 -10.03 -7.97
N SER A 42 12.51 -9.72 -6.88
CA SER A 42 13.27 -10.72 -6.12
C SER A 42 12.33 -11.81 -5.56
N ASP A 43 12.88 -12.96 -5.16
CA ASP A 43 12.07 -14.04 -4.56
C ASP A 43 11.32 -13.57 -3.31
N TRP A 44 11.97 -12.72 -2.50
CA TRP A 44 11.37 -12.08 -1.33
C TRP A 44 10.22 -11.16 -1.73
N GLY A 45 10.40 -10.39 -2.81
CA GLY A 45 9.36 -9.53 -3.39
C GLY A 45 8.18 -10.33 -3.96
N LYS A 46 8.42 -11.45 -4.63
CA LYS A 46 7.38 -12.35 -5.17
C LYS A 46 6.56 -13.00 -4.06
N VAL A 47 7.21 -13.42 -2.96
CA VAL A 47 6.50 -13.91 -1.76
C VAL A 47 5.65 -12.81 -1.14
N ALA A 48 6.18 -11.58 -1.05
CA ALA A 48 5.42 -10.43 -0.57
C ALA A 48 4.20 -10.14 -1.47
N TRP A 49 4.40 -10.19 -2.79
CA TRP A 49 3.35 -9.99 -3.79
C TRP A 49 2.20 -10.96 -3.58
N GLY A 50 2.48 -12.27 -3.48
CA GLY A 50 1.45 -13.28 -3.25
C GLY A 50 0.65 -13.04 -1.97
N ARG A 51 1.30 -12.58 -0.89
CA ARG A 51 0.62 -12.27 0.38
C ARG A 51 -0.22 -11.00 0.30
N LEU A 52 0.33 -9.94 -0.29
CA LEU A 52 -0.30 -8.63 -0.35
C LEU A 52 -1.46 -8.61 -1.35
N THR A 53 -1.33 -9.27 -2.50
CA THR A 53 -2.42 -9.40 -3.47
C THR A 53 -3.64 -10.08 -2.86
N VAL A 54 -3.47 -11.23 -2.21
CA VAL A 54 -4.57 -11.95 -1.53
C VAL A 54 -5.24 -11.07 -0.47
N LEU A 55 -4.46 -10.33 0.31
CA LEU A 55 -4.99 -9.43 1.33
C LEU A 55 -5.78 -8.26 0.74
N LEU A 56 -5.24 -7.61 -0.29
CA LEU A 56 -5.85 -6.44 -0.93
C LEU A 56 -7.08 -6.82 -1.76
N ASP A 57 -7.06 -7.99 -2.40
CA ASP A 57 -8.21 -8.55 -3.11
C ASP A 57 -9.34 -8.91 -2.14
N GLY A 58 -9.03 -9.56 -1.01
CA GLY A 58 -10.00 -9.80 0.06
C GLY A 58 -10.60 -8.53 0.68
N MET A 59 -9.95 -7.38 0.51
CA MET A 59 -10.45 -6.05 0.89
C MET A 59 -11.23 -5.34 -0.25
N GLY A 60 -11.27 -5.91 -1.45
CA GLY A 60 -11.98 -5.36 -2.61
C GLY A 60 -11.39 -4.07 -3.18
N ILE A 61 -10.13 -3.76 -2.84
CA ILE A 61 -9.46 -2.50 -3.21
C ILE A 61 -8.38 -2.65 -4.29
N LEU A 62 -8.03 -3.88 -4.66
CA LEU A 62 -7.00 -4.12 -5.66
C LEU A 62 -7.57 -3.95 -7.07
N THR A 63 -6.93 -3.10 -7.86
CA THR A 63 -7.22 -2.97 -9.28
C THR A 63 -5.94 -3.01 -10.11
N VAL A 64 -6.05 -3.21 -11.43
CA VAL A 64 -4.89 -3.19 -12.34
C VAL A 64 -4.10 -1.87 -12.26
N ALA A 65 -4.76 -0.76 -11.93
CA ALA A 65 -4.10 0.54 -11.78
C ALA A 65 -3.12 0.59 -10.59
N ASP A 66 -3.27 -0.29 -9.61
CA ASP A 66 -2.47 -0.30 -8.39
C ASP A 66 -1.18 -1.15 -8.53
N SER A 67 -1.02 -1.86 -9.65
CA SER A 67 0.06 -2.83 -9.89
C SER A 67 1.46 -2.25 -9.63
N LEU A 68 1.73 -1.03 -10.12
CA LEU A 68 3.04 -0.38 -9.94
C LEU A 68 3.29 0.04 -8.48
N ALA A 69 2.24 0.48 -7.77
CA ALA A 69 2.35 0.82 -6.36
C ALA A 69 2.55 -0.43 -5.50
N LEU A 70 1.88 -1.53 -5.86
CA LEU A 70 2.03 -2.83 -5.21
C LEU A 70 3.42 -3.41 -5.44
N GLU A 71 3.95 -3.31 -6.66
CA GLU A 71 5.31 -3.71 -7.01
C GLU A 71 6.30 -3.02 -6.08
N ARG A 72 6.19 -1.69 -5.95
CA ARG A 72 7.10 -0.93 -5.09
C ARG A 72 6.95 -1.27 -3.61
N LEU A 73 5.73 -1.52 -3.14
CA LEU A 73 5.49 -1.98 -1.77
C LEU A 73 6.19 -3.34 -1.51
N CYS A 74 6.15 -4.26 -2.47
CA CYS A 74 6.80 -5.57 -2.38
C CYS A 74 8.34 -5.45 -2.39
N ASP A 75 8.91 -4.61 -3.26
CA ASP A 75 10.34 -4.32 -3.28
C ASP A 75 10.84 -3.78 -1.95
N ILE A 76 10.14 -2.78 -1.40
CA ILE A 76 10.52 -2.16 -0.12
C ILE A 76 10.47 -3.18 1.01
N TYR A 77 9.49 -4.07 1.01
CA TYR A 77 9.41 -5.14 2.01
C TYR A 77 10.59 -6.11 1.90
N ALA A 78 10.99 -6.47 0.68
CA ALA A 78 12.19 -7.28 0.46
C ALA A 78 13.46 -6.57 0.96
N ASP A 79 13.63 -5.28 0.66
CA ASP A 79 14.74 -4.45 1.13
C ASP A 79 14.81 -4.45 2.67
N ILE A 80 13.68 -4.26 3.36
CA ILE A 80 13.60 -4.27 4.83
C ILE A 80 14.12 -5.59 5.38
N LEU A 81 13.71 -6.72 4.79
CA LEU A 81 14.11 -8.03 5.28
C LEU A 81 15.61 -8.28 5.05
N GLN A 82 16.14 -7.89 3.88
CA GLN A 82 17.57 -7.98 3.59
C GLN A 82 18.40 -7.11 4.54
N LEU A 83 18.02 -5.84 4.73
CA LEU A 83 18.71 -4.91 5.62
C LEU A 83 18.67 -5.38 7.08
N ARG A 84 17.59 -6.03 7.51
CA ARG A 84 17.51 -6.64 8.85
C ARG A 84 18.48 -7.81 9.00
N LEU A 85 18.68 -8.63 7.97
CA LEU A 85 19.69 -9.69 7.97
C LEU A 85 21.10 -9.11 8.02
N THR A 86 21.41 -8.10 7.20
CA THR A 86 22.70 -7.40 7.21
C THR A 86 23.02 -6.83 8.59
N ILE A 87 22.07 -6.13 9.23
CA ILE A 87 22.26 -5.58 10.58
C ILE A 87 22.42 -6.67 11.64
N ALA A 88 21.74 -7.81 11.48
CA ALA A 88 21.86 -8.94 12.40
C ALA A 88 23.24 -9.59 12.33
N GLU A 89 23.83 -9.65 11.13
CA GLU A 89 25.16 -10.23 10.88
C GLU A 89 26.29 -9.26 11.23
N GLU A 90 26.22 -8.02 10.72
CA GLU A 90 27.31 -7.04 10.84
C GLU A 90 27.23 -6.15 12.09
N GLY A 91 26.07 -6.15 12.75
CA GLY A 91 25.78 -5.27 13.87
C GLY A 91 25.38 -3.86 13.46
N ARG A 92 24.87 -3.10 14.43
CA ARG A 92 24.37 -1.72 14.22
C ARG A 92 25.49 -0.68 14.13
N THR A 93 26.69 -1.05 14.56
CA THR A 93 27.88 -0.19 14.60
C THR A 93 29.11 -1.03 14.30
N TYR A 94 30.13 -0.41 13.72
CA TYR A 94 31.42 -1.03 13.50
C TYR A 94 32.54 -0.12 14.02
N THR A 95 33.67 -0.72 14.38
CA THR A 95 34.84 0.00 14.89
C THR A 95 35.86 0.18 13.78
N VAL A 96 36.37 1.39 13.62
CA VAL A 96 37.49 1.70 12.72
C VAL A 96 38.70 2.16 13.53
N GLN A 97 39.89 1.72 13.12
CA GLN A 97 41.14 2.23 13.69
C GLN A 97 41.56 3.49 12.94
N THR A 98 41.93 4.52 13.69
CA THR A 98 42.45 5.80 13.19
C THR A 98 43.76 6.14 13.88
N GLU A 99 44.47 7.17 13.41
CA GLU A 99 45.71 7.64 14.04
C GLU A 99 45.52 8.04 15.52
N GLY A 100 44.32 8.51 15.88
CA GLY A 100 43.95 8.88 17.26
C GLY A 100 43.34 7.76 18.11
N GLY A 101 43.33 6.51 17.63
CA GLY A 101 42.75 5.37 18.33
C GLY A 101 41.52 4.79 17.63
N PHE A 102 40.66 4.10 18.37
CA PHE A 102 39.46 3.44 17.84
C PHE A 102 38.25 4.38 17.83
N LEU A 103 37.54 4.43 16.69
CA LEU A 103 36.31 5.18 16.52
C LEU A 103 35.17 4.23 16.20
N ILE A 104 34.04 4.34 16.92
CA ILE A 104 32.82 3.59 16.64
C ILE A 104 31.97 4.40 15.65
N LYS A 105 31.59 3.79 14.53
CA LYS A 105 30.71 4.38 13.51
C LYS A 105 29.40 3.60 13.38
N ALA A 106 28.33 4.29 13.00
CA ALA A 106 27.06 3.65 12.70
C ALA A 106 27.12 2.87 11.39
N ASN A 107 26.52 1.67 11.36
CA ASN A 107 26.39 0.90 10.12
C ASN A 107 25.38 1.61 9.18
N PRO A 108 25.75 1.93 7.92
CA PRO A 108 24.84 2.54 6.94
C PRO A 108 23.52 1.78 6.75
N ALA A 109 23.53 0.44 6.88
CA ALA A 109 22.33 -0.39 6.78
C ALA A 109 21.23 0.03 7.77
N VAL A 110 21.60 0.57 8.94
CA VAL A 110 20.65 1.08 9.94
C VAL A 110 19.88 2.29 9.41
N ALA A 111 20.57 3.22 8.75
CA ALA A 111 19.94 4.40 8.16
C ALA A 111 19.08 4.04 6.94
N MET A 112 19.56 3.11 6.12
CA MET A 112 18.82 2.58 4.97
C MET A 112 17.55 1.85 5.40
N LEU A 113 17.60 1.07 6.48
CA LEU A 113 16.43 0.39 7.04
C LEU A 113 15.39 1.40 7.53
N ALA A 114 15.81 2.41 8.28
CA ALA A 114 14.93 3.47 8.76
C ALA A 114 14.25 4.24 7.61
N ASP A 115 14.95 4.41 6.48
CA ASP A 115 14.37 4.98 5.27
C ASP A 115 13.35 4.05 4.59
N ALA A 116 13.71 2.78 4.41
CA ALA A 116 12.83 1.77 3.83
C ALA A 116 11.54 1.62 4.64
N ASP A 117 11.61 1.56 5.97
CA ASP A 117 10.44 1.50 6.86
C ASP A 117 9.52 2.72 6.69
N ARG A 118 10.09 3.92 6.51
CA ARG A 118 9.31 5.14 6.29
C ARG A 118 8.55 5.09 4.97
N ARG A 119 9.23 4.67 3.89
CA ARG A 119 8.60 4.50 2.56
C ARG A 119 7.54 3.40 2.62
N PHE A 120 7.82 2.28 3.27
CA PHE A 120 6.88 1.17 3.46
C PHE A 120 5.61 1.64 4.14
N LYS A 121 5.74 2.36 5.27
CA LYS A 121 4.60 2.93 5.99
C LYS A 121 3.74 3.84 5.10
N SER A 122 4.36 4.66 4.23
CA SER A 122 3.61 5.51 3.31
C SER A 122 2.74 4.69 2.35
N TYR A 123 3.31 3.66 1.71
CA TYR A 123 2.52 2.77 0.85
C TYR A 123 1.43 2.00 1.63
N LEU A 124 1.71 1.53 2.84
CA LEU A 124 0.69 0.90 3.69
C LEU A 124 -0.49 1.83 4.00
N VAL A 125 -0.25 3.14 4.10
CA VAL A 125 -1.31 4.13 4.30
C VAL A 125 -2.14 4.30 3.02
N GLU A 126 -1.49 4.41 1.85
CA GLU A 126 -2.18 4.54 0.55
C GLU A 126 -3.06 3.31 0.25
N PHE A 127 -2.56 2.10 0.54
CA PHE A 127 -3.31 0.85 0.40
C PHE A 127 -4.31 0.59 1.56
N GLY A 128 -4.40 1.45 2.56
CA GLY A 128 -5.33 1.26 3.67
C GLY A 128 -4.98 0.10 4.61
N LEU A 129 -3.75 -0.40 4.58
CA LEU A 129 -3.29 -1.54 5.37
C LEU A 129 -2.94 -1.18 6.83
N THR A 130 -3.01 0.10 7.20
CA THR A 130 -2.87 0.55 8.60
C THR A 130 -4.24 0.67 9.28
N PRO A 131 -4.37 0.34 10.59
CA PRO A 131 -5.64 0.50 11.32
C PRO A 131 -6.25 1.91 11.19
N ALA A 132 -5.43 2.95 11.24
CA ALA A 132 -5.88 4.33 11.08
C ALA A 132 -6.37 4.64 9.65
N ALA A 133 -5.76 4.06 8.62
CA ALA A 133 -6.19 4.24 7.24
C ALA A 133 -7.43 3.41 6.88
N ARG A 134 -7.64 2.25 7.53
CA ARG A 134 -8.83 1.39 7.33
C ARG A 134 -10.15 2.14 7.55
N THR A 135 -10.22 3.06 8.50
CA THR A 135 -11.43 3.89 8.73
C THR A 135 -11.82 4.77 7.53
N LYS A 136 -10.90 4.99 6.59
CA LYS A 136 -11.11 5.80 5.38
C LYS A 136 -11.33 4.95 4.14
N VAL A 137 -11.01 3.66 4.19
CA VAL A 137 -11.22 2.73 3.08
C VAL A 137 -12.64 2.20 3.15
N LYS A 138 -13.46 2.54 2.16
CA LYS A 138 -14.76 1.91 1.96
C LYS A 138 -14.54 0.65 1.14
N VAL A 139 -14.81 -0.49 1.77
CA VAL A 139 -14.90 -1.77 1.08
C VAL A 139 -16.20 -1.73 0.28
N ASP A 140 -16.12 -1.82 -1.05
CA ASP A 140 -17.28 -2.20 -1.87
C ASP A 140 -17.48 -3.70 -1.62
N GLY A 141 -18.07 -4.02 -0.46
CA GLY A 141 -18.51 -5.35 -0.13
C GLY A 141 -19.68 -5.68 -1.04
N GLY A 142 -19.41 -6.45 -2.08
CA GLY A 142 -20.43 -7.08 -2.91
C GLY A 142 -21.22 -8.07 -2.07
N GLU A 143 -22.35 -7.62 -1.56
CA GLU A 143 -23.62 -8.33 -1.68
C GLU A 143 -24.62 -7.28 -2.16
N GLU A 144 -25.11 -7.40 -3.39
CA GLU A 144 -26.43 -6.87 -3.70
C GLU A 144 -27.38 -7.56 -2.74
N LYS A 145 -27.69 -6.90 -1.61
CA LYS A 145 -28.91 -7.25 -0.90
C LYS A 145 -30.03 -6.92 -1.88
N GLU A 146 -30.59 -7.96 -2.50
CA GLU A 146 -31.92 -7.87 -3.07
C GLU A 146 -32.80 -7.15 -2.06
N ASP A 147 -33.38 -6.03 -2.47
CA ASP A 147 -34.31 -5.28 -1.64
C ASP A 147 -35.45 -6.24 -1.25
N PRO A 148 -35.65 -6.56 0.05
CA PRO A 148 -36.73 -7.44 0.48
C PRO A 148 -38.11 -6.98 0.01
N LEU A 149 -38.26 -5.71 -0.39
CA LEU A 149 -39.49 -5.14 -0.94
C LEU A 149 -39.78 -5.56 -2.38
N ASN A 150 -38.79 -6.03 -3.15
CA ASN A 150 -39.03 -6.50 -4.53
C ASN A 150 -39.81 -7.82 -4.59
N GLN A 151 -39.90 -8.58 -3.50
CA GLN A 151 -40.72 -9.80 -3.43
C GLN A 151 -42.22 -9.52 -3.16
N PHE A 152 -42.61 -8.30 -2.79
CA PHE A 152 -43.98 -7.98 -2.40
C PHE A 152 -44.76 -7.14 -3.41
N PHE A 153 -44.13 -6.71 -4.51
CA PHE A 153 -44.76 -5.88 -5.55
C PHE A 153 -44.60 -6.45 -6.98
N GLY A 154 -44.45 -7.77 -7.11
CA GLY A 154 -44.56 -8.49 -8.39
C GLY A 154 -46.00 -8.88 -8.71
#